data_AF-A0A9P5GDK2-F1
#
_entry.id   AF-A0A9P5GDK2-F1
#
_cell.length_a   1.000
_cell.length_b   1.000
_cell.length_c   1.000
_cell.angle_alpha   90.00
_cell.angle_beta   90.00
_cell.angle_gamma   90.00
#
_symmetry.space_group_name_H-M   'P 1'
#
loop_
_entity.id
_entity.type
_entity.pdbx_description
1 polymer ?
#
loop_
_entity_poly.entity_id
_entity_poly.type
_entity_poly.pdbx_seq_one_letter_code
_entity_poly.pdbx_strand_id
1 'polypeptide(L)'
;MAFFSQSGLSPLFLFNDYEAQNQYNPRQCPKSYKCSKPQARRSSFMPAFDVRELTHAYHLDGELPGVDQSNIEIEFTDPHTLVIKGHTERDSIDDDNHNDDASSSRSSSPAGWHQATVEDEDAASTSSADTAASNAVSHPIKNDEPHFWAKERSIGDFQRTFSFTARVDQDNVRASLKNGVLSVIVPKEAAPTPKKIRIL
;
A
#
# COMPACT_ATOMS: atom_id res chain seq x y z
N MET A 1 51.86 40.78 -3.25
CA MET A 1 50.57 41.12 -3.88
C MET A 1 49.97 39.84 -4.45
N ALA A 2 48.75 39.54 -3.98
CA ALA A 2 47.71 38.66 -4.53
C ALA A 2 48.03 37.20 -4.96
N PHE A 3 47.53 36.28 -4.12
CA PHE A 3 47.05 34.96 -4.48
C PHE A 3 45.88 35.05 -5.47
N PHE A 4 45.73 34.09 -6.39
CA PHE A 4 44.40 33.62 -6.80
C PHE A 4 44.44 32.13 -7.19
N SER A 5 43.73 31.36 -6.37
CA SER A 5 43.28 29.99 -6.59
C SER A 5 42.01 30.02 -7.42
N GLN A 6 41.84 29.07 -8.36
CA GLN A 6 40.63 28.25 -8.45
C GLN A 6 40.76 27.20 -9.55
N SER A 7 40.84 25.95 -9.10
CA SER A 7 40.45 24.75 -9.83
C SER A 7 38.92 24.68 -9.88
N GLY A 8 38.34 24.75 -11.08
CA GLY A 8 36.91 24.56 -11.31
C GLY A 8 36.68 23.39 -12.27
N LEU A 9 36.62 22.17 -11.73
CA LEU A 9 36.06 21.01 -12.43
C LEU A 9 35.01 20.38 -11.52
N SER A 10 33.77 20.81 -11.70
CA SER A 10 32.59 20.08 -11.25
C SER A 10 32.06 19.30 -12.45
N PRO A 11 32.04 17.95 -12.43
CA PRO A 11 31.32 17.22 -13.44
C PRO A 11 29.82 17.49 -13.27
N LEU A 12 29.17 17.69 -14.42
CA LEU A 12 27.73 17.81 -14.55
C LEU A 12 27.07 16.57 -13.93
N PHE A 13 26.52 16.74 -12.73
CA PHE A 13 25.39 15.95 -12.28
C PHE A 13 24.22 16.33 -13.18
N LEU A 14 23.90 15.47 -14.15
CA LEU A 14 22.58 15.40 -14.77
C LEU A 14 21.85 14.30 -13.98
N PHE A 15 21.33 14.64 -12.79
CA PHE A 15 19.90 14.87 -12.58
C PHE A 15 19.02 13.92 -13.40
N ASN A 16 18.65 12.82 -12.73
CA ASN A 16 17.35 12.15 -12.79
C ASN A 16 16.60 12.18 -14.15
N ASP A 17 16.75 11.11 -14.93
CA ASP A 17 15.73 10.67 -15.91
C ASP A 17 14.46 10.09 -15.23
N TYR A 18 14.16 10.52 -14.00
CA TYR A 18 12.95 10.15 -13.24
C TYR A 18 11.81 11.18 -13.38
N GLU A 19 11.89 12.08 -14.35
CA GLU A 19 10.77 12.98 -14.71
C GLU A 19 10.15 12.63 -16.09
N ALA A 20 10.55 11.53 -16.72
CA ALA A 20 9.98 11.09 -17.99
C ALA A 20 8.68 10.28 -17.86
N GLN A 21 8.20 9.97 -16.64
CA GLN A 21 6.94 9.24 -16.44
C GLN A 21 5.71 10.12 -16.15
N ASN A 22 5.89 11.45 -16.00
CA ASN A 22 4.76 12.37 -15.75
C ASN A 22 4.46 13.36 -16.89
N GLN A 23 5.12 13.22 -18.05
CA GLN A 23 4.75 13.93 -19.29
C GLN A 23 4.15 13.00 -20.34
N TYR A 24 3.14 12.22 -19.98
CA TYR A 24 2.22 11.69 -20.98
C TYR A 24 1.07 12.68 -21.17
N ASN A 25 1.12 13.47 -22.24
CA ASN A 25 -0.02 14.26 -22.69
C ASN A 25 -0.92 13.34 -23.54
N PRO A 26 -2.10 12.91 -23.07
CA PRO A 26 -2.93 11.90 -23.75
C PRO A 26 -3.60 12.40 -25.04
N ARG A 27 -3.23 13.58 -25.55
CA ARG A 27 -3.95 14.28 -26.63
C ARG A 27 -3.32 14.18 -28.02
N GLN A 28 -2.31 13.35 -28.23
CA GLN A 28 -1.73 13.14 -29.56
C GLN A 28 -1.62 11.65 -29.92
N CYS A 29 -2.76 10.97 -29.95
CA CYS A 29 -2.87 9.67 -30.62
C CYS A 29 -3.69 9.82 -31.92
N PRO A 30 -3.14 9.52 -33.10
CA PRO A 30 -3.91 9.51 -34.34
C PRO A 30 -4.96 8.38 -34.35
N LYS A 31 -6.17 8.72 -34.83
CA LYS A 31 -7.39 7.89 -34.78
C LYS A 31 -7.41 6.70 -35.76
N SER A 32 -6.36 5.88 -35.83
CA SER A 32 -6.34 4.73 -36.78
C SER A 32 -5.73 3.43 -36.27
N TYR A 33 -5.32 3.33 -35.01
CA TYR A 33 -4.86 2.06 -34.45
C TYR A 33 -5.79 1.66 -33.32
N LYS A 34 -6.27 0.40 -33.35
CA LYS A 34 -6.89 -0.26 -32.21
C LYS A 34 -5.86 -0.28 -31.09
N CYS A 35 -5.89 0.74 -30.23
CA CYS A 35 -5.08 0.80 -29.04
C CYS A 35 -5.53 -0.37 -28.16
N SER A 36 -4.67 -1.38 -28.01
CA SER A 36 -4.82 -2.35 -26.93
C SER A 36 -4.93 -1.53 -25.66
N LYS A 37 -5.99 -1.74 -24.87
CA LYS A 37 -6.10 -1.07 -23.57
C LYS A 37 -4.78 -1.33 -22.85
N PRO A 38 -3.98 -0.30 -22.50
CA PRO A 38 -2.80 -0.54 -21.70
C PRO A 38 -3.30 -1.27 -20.46
N GLN A 39 -2.81 -2.48 -20.24
CA GLN A 39 -3.06 -3.22 -19.01
C GLN A 39 -2.69 -2.25 -17.90
N ALA A 40 -3.68 -1.84 -17.10
CA ALA A 40 -3.49 -0.89 -16.03
C ALA A 40 -2.36 -1.46 -15.16
N ARG A 41 -1.16 -0.87 -15.27
CA ARG A 41 -0.07 -1.24 -14.38
C ARG A 41 -0.61 -0.88 -13.01
N ARG A 42 -0.82 -1.88 -12.15
CA ARG A 42 -1.14 -1.63 -10.74
C ARG A 42 -0.03 -0.70 -10.27
N SER A 43 -0.39 0.56 -10.04
CA SER A 43 0.56 1.57 -9.63
C SER A 43 0.95 1.19 -8.22
N SER A 44 2.17 0.68 -8.05
CA SER A 44 2.67 0.48 -6.71
C SER A 44 2.84 1.85 -6.05
N PHE A 45 2.38 2.00 -4.82
CA PHE A 45 2.62 3.24 -4.09
C PHE A 45 4.03 3.25 -3.50
N MET A 46 4.55 4.44 -3.20
CA MET A 46 5.89 4.62 -2.64
C MET A 46 5.77 5.10 -1.18
N PRO A 47 5.86 4.21 -0.19
CA PRO A 47 5.78 4.58 1.21
C PRO A 47 6.89 5.55 1.61
N ALA A 48 6.61 6.43 2.56
CA ALA A 48 7.58 7.37 3.11
C ALA A 48 8.59 6.65 4.01
N PHE A 49 9.87 7.04 3.95
CA PHE A 49 10.94 6.47 4.74
C PHE A 49 11.98 7.53 5.07
N ASP A 50 12.46 7.48 6.30
CA ASP A 50 13.65 8.14 6.78
C ASP A 50 14.84 7.18 6.69
N VAL A 51 15.99 7.67 6.25
CA VAL A 51 17.23 6.89 6.14
C VAL A 51 18.34 7.64 6.85
N ARG A 52 18.97 6.98 7.82
CA ARG A 52 20.09 7.53 8.58
C ARG A 52 21.32 6.66 8.39
N GLU A 53 22.41 7.28 7.95
CA GLU A 53 23.72 6.64 7.91
C GLU A 53 24.43 6.81 9.26
N LEU A 54 24.80 5.70 9.87
CA LEU A 54 25.64 5.66 11.06
C LEU A 54 27.03 5.13 10.70
N THR A 55 27.95 5.16 11.66
CA THR A 55 29.31 4.64 11.47
C THR A 55 29.33 3.14 11.12
N HIS A 56 28.47 2.34 11.75
CA HIS A 56 28.48 0.87 11.63
C HIS A 56 27.26 0.28 10.92
N ALA A 57 26.23 1.08 10.59
CA ALA A 57 24.99 0.60 10.01
C ALA A 57 24.23 1.72 9.31
N TYR A 58 23.23 1.35 8.51
CA TYR A 58 22.15 2.23 8.08
C TYR A 58 20.88 1.88 8.86
N HIS A 59 20.12 2.89 9.26
CA HIS A 59 18.83 2.73 9.91
C HIS A 59 17.73 3.34 9.04
N LEU A 60 16.77 2.53 8.64
CA LEU A 60 15.65 2.91 7.79
C LEU A 60 14.37 2.79 8.60
N ASP A 61 13.57 3.85 8.65
CA ASP A 61 12.24 3.84 9.27
C ASP A 61 11.21 4.23 8.22
N GLY A 62 10.24 3.35 7.94
CA GLY A 62 9.22 3.58 6.93
C GLY A 62 7.80 3.49 7.44
N GLU A 63 6.93 4.38 6.99
CA GLU A 63 5.51 4.36 7.33
C GLU A 63 4.76 3.36 6.44
N LEU A 64 4.26 2.30 7.08
CA LEU A 64 3.51 1.18 6.48
C LEU A 64 2.24 0.87 7.32
N PRO A 65 1.27 1.79 7.40
CA PRO A 65 0.07 1.59 8.20
C PRO A 65 -0.86 0.53 7.58
N GLY A 66 -1.33 -0.41 8.40
CA GLY A 66 -2.26 -1.46 7.97
C GLY A 66 -1.65 -2.52 7.06
N VAL A 67 -0.32 -2.65 7.06
CA VAL A 67 0.37 -3.77 6.42
C VAL A 67 0.64 -4.84 7.47
N ASP A 68 0.32 -6.10 7.17
CA ASP A 68 0.72 -7.23 7.99
C ASP A 68 2.17 -7.62 7.74
N GLN A 69 2.87 -8.10 8.78
CA GLN A 69 4.28 -8.46 8.69
C GLN A 69 4.56 -9.54 7.64
N SER A 70 3.62 -10.47 7.43
CA SER A 70 3.72 -11.52 6.40
C SER A 70 3.64 -10.99 4.97
N ASN A 71 3.07 -9.79 4.78
CA ASN A 71 2.88 -9.16 3.49
C ASN A 71 4.02 -8.19 3.13
N ILE A 72 5.12 -8.20 3.91
CA ILE A 72 6.32 -7.40 3.67
C ILE A 72 7.46 -8.33 3.28
N GLU A 73 8.10 -8.03 2.16
CA GLU A 73 9.26 -8.74 1.65
C GLU A 73 10.45 -7.77 1.57
N ILE A 74 11.61 -8.20 2.08
CA ILE A 74 12.85 -7.42 2.09
C ILE A 74 13.92 -8.25 1.39
N GLU A 75 14.42 -7.75 0.26
CA GLU A 75 15.38 -8.47 -0.59
C GLU A 75 16.60 -7.61 -0.86
N PHE A 76 17.78 -8.24 -0.95
CA PHE A 76 18.98 -7.60 -1.49
C PHE A 76 19.18 -8.04 -2.94
N THR A 77 19.19 -7.07 -3.86
CA THR A 77 19.51 -7.36 -5.28
C THR A 77 21.02 -7.46 -5.47
N ASP A 78 21.77 -6.66 -4.72
CA ASP A 78 23.22 -6.61 -4.73
C ASP A 78 23.73 -6.22 -3.32
N PRO A 79 25.05 -6.26 -3.06
CA PRO A 79 25.62 -5.90 -1.75
C PRO A 79 25.46 -4.44 -1.30
N HIS A 80 24.81 -3.60 -2.10
CA HIS A 80 24.54 -2.20 -1.87
C HIS A 80 23.05 -1.85 -1.97
N THR A 81 22.20 -2.71 -2.53
CA THR A 81 20.83 -2.37 -2.90
C THR A 81 19.84 -3.23 -2.14
N LEU A 82 19.06 -2.59 -1.28
CA LEU A 82 17.94 -3.16 -0.56
C LEU A 82 16.63 -2.78 -1.23
N VAL A 83 15.75 -3.76 -1.41
CA VAL A 83 14.39 -3.58 -1.95
C VAL A 83 13.39 -4.03 -0.89
N ILE A 84 12.44 -3.15 -0.58
CA ILE A 84 11.32 -3.42 0.32
C ILE A 84 10.05 -3.42 -0.53
N LYS A 85 9.33 -4.54 -0.53
CA LYS A 85 8.07 -4.75 -1.25
C LYS A 85 6.97 -5.16 -0.28
N GLY A 86 5.74 -4.99 -0.70
CA GLY A 86 4.62 -5.59 0.00
C GLY A 86 3.28 -5.22 -0.60
N HIS A 87 2.23 -5.61 0.11
CA HIS A 87 0.86 -5.38 -0.30
C HIS A 87 -0.01 -4.96 0.90
N THR A 88 -0.89 -3.99 0.67
CA THR A 88 -1.97 -3.60 1.58
C THR A 88 -3.30 -3.84 0.89
N GLU A 89 -4.23 -4.50 1.57
CA GLU A 89 -5.62 -4.65 1.12
C GLU A 89 -6.56 -3.73 1.90
N ARG A 90 -7.77 -3.55 1.37
CA ARG A 90 -8.90 -3.07 2.17
C ARG A 90 -9.71 -4.30 2.56
N ASP A 91 -10.08 -4.39 3.82
CA ASP A 91 -11.14 -5.30 4.23
C ASP A 91 -12.39 -4.94 3.43
N SER A 92 -12.96 -5.92 2.72
CA SER A 92 -14.34 -5.79 2.26
C SER A 92 -15.21 -5.78 3.51
N ILE A 93 -16.07 -4.77 3.62
CA ILE A 93 -17.19 -4.86 4.55
C ILE A 93 -18.12 -5.86 3.89
N ASP A 94 -17.93 -7.13 4.20
CA ASP A 94 -18.93 -8.14 3.90
C ASP A 94 -20.04 -7.88 4.92
N ASP A 95 -21.18 -7.32 4.47
CA ASP A 95 -22.36 -7.24 5.31
C ASP A 95 -22.72 -8.66 5.72
N ASP A 96 -22.41 -9.01 6.97
CA ASP A 96 -22.91 -10.20 7.65
C ASP A 96 -24.44 -10.10 7.64
N ASN A 97 -25.07 -10.63 6.59
CA ASN A 97 -26.48 -10.96 6.58
C ASN A 97 -26.67 -12.10 7.59
N HIS A 98 -26.86 -11.73 8.87
CA HIS A 98 -27.49 -12.58 9.87
C HIS A 98 -28.91 -12.87 9.39
N ASN A 99 -29.08 -13.94 8.62
CA ASN A 99 -30.36 -14.60 8.47
C ASN A 99 -30.61 -15.37 9.77
N ASP A 100 -31.08 -14.66 10.79
CA ASP A 100 -31.63 -15.28 11.99
C ASP A 100 -33.03 -15.83 11.67
N ASP A 101 -33.09 -16.96 10.96
CA ASP A 101 -34.32 -17.73 10.86
C ASP A 101 -34.24 -18.98 11.75
N ALA A 102 -34.68 -18.77 12.99
CA ALA A 102 -35.40 -19.68 13.86
C ALA A 102 -34.86 -21.11 14.08
N SER A 103 -34.17 -21.32 15.22
CA SER A 103 -34.50 -22.47 16.09
C SER A 103 -33.96 -22.36 17.53
N SER A 104 -34.90 -22.12 18.44
CA SER A 104 -34.96 -22.64 19.81
C SER A 104 -34.05 -22.05 20.92
N SER A 105 -34.77 -21.44 21.87
CA SER A 105 -34.63 -21.58 23.32
C SER A 105 -33.63 -20.70 24.08
N ARG A 106 -34.23 -19.72 24.79
CA ARG A 106 -33.97 -19.31 26.18
C ARG A 106 -32.54 -18.89 26.54
N SER A 107 -32.36 -17.59 26.75
CA SER A 107 -32.08 -17.01 28.08
C SER A 107 -31.28 -15.70 27.97
N SER A 108 -31.70 -14.74 28.80
CA SER A 108 -30.93 -13.64 29.41
C SER A 108 -30.42 -12.49 28.53
N SER A 109 -31.03 -11.31 28.74
CA SER A 109 -30.54 -9.96 28.45
C SER A 109 -29.10 -9.71 28.95
N PRO A 110 -28.36 -8.73 28.38
CA PRO A 110 -28.45 -7.37 28.95
C PRO A 110 -28.26 -6.19 27.96
N ALA A 111 -28.82 -5.04 28.39
CA ALA A 111 -28.37 -3.64 28.21
C ALA A 111 -27.84 -3.20 26.83
N GLY A 112 -28.39 -2.19 26.15
CA GLY A 112 -29.06 -1.00 26.65
C GLY A 112 -28.52 0.19 25.87
N TRP A 113 -29.25 0.64 24.85
CA TRP A 113 -29.15 1.98 24.30
C TRP A 113 -30.58 2.42 23.97
N HIS A 114 -31.04 3.43 24.68
CA HIS A 114 -32.41 3.92 24.60
C HIS A 114 -32.71 4.48 23.21
N GLN A 115 -33.80 4.02 22.61
CA GLN A 115 -34.43 4.66 21.46
C GLN A 115 -35.52 5.60 21.98
N ALA A 116 -35.50 6.87 21.55
CA ALA A 116 -36.51 7.84 21.89
C ALA A 116 -37.76 7.61 21.04
N THR A 117 -38.86 7.22 21.68
CA THR A 117 -40.18 7.02 21.07
C THR A 117 -40.97 8.32 21.14
N VAL A 118 -41.47 8.81 20.01
CA VAL A 118 -42.59 9.75 19.95
C VAL A 118 -43.71 8.99 19.25
N GLU A 119 -44.73 8.64 20.04
CA GLU A 119 -45.98 8.09 19.56
C GLU A 119 -46.85 9.24 19.05
N ASP A 120 -47.53 9.04 17.92
CA ASP A 120 -48.93 9.42 17.77
C ASP A 120 -49.55 8.51 16.70
N GLU A 121 -50.68 7.92 17.07
CA GLU A 121 -51.46 6.91 16.35
C GLU A 121 -52.33 7.53 15.24
N ASP A 122 -52.66 6.75 14.20
CA ASP A 122 -54.06 6.56 13.79
C ASP A 122 -54.21 5.44 12.75
N ALA A 123 -55.40 4.87 12.74
CA ALA A 123 -55.73 3.48 12.43
C ALA A 123 -56.11 3.14 10.97
N ALA A 124 -55.94 1.84 10.67
CA ALA A 124 -56.78 0.92 9.84
C ALA A 124 -57.09 1.29 8.37
N SER A 125 -56.97 0.39 7.36
CA SER A 125 -57.80 -0.82 7.15
C SER A 125 -57.31 -1.52 5.84
N THR A 126 -56.95 -2.81 5.79
CA THR A 126 -57.78 -4.01 5.48
C THR A 126 -57.84 -4.47 4.00
N SER A 127 -57.31 -5.69 3.76
CA SER A 127 -57.63 -6.71 2.72
C SER A 127 -57.37 -6.35 1.24
N SER A 128 -57.04 -7.25 0.30
CA SER A 128 -57.33 -8.67 0.13
C SER A 128 -56.38 -9.32 -0.90
N ALA A 129 -56.35 -10.66 -0.88
CA ALA A 129 -55.63 -11.55 -1.80
C ALA A 129 -56.00 -11.40 -3.28
N ASP A 130 -55.06 -11.71 -4.19
CA ASP A 130 -55.30 -12.55 -5.38
C ASP A 130 -53.99 -12.94 -6.12
N THR A 131 -54.12 -13.99 -6.92
CA THR A 131 -53.15 -15.01 -7.32
C THR A 131 -52.23 -14.66 -8.51
N ALA A 132 -51.03 -15.27 -8.47
CA ALA A 132 -50.00 -15.51 -9.49
C ALA A 132 -50.29 -15.29 -10.99
N ALA A 133 -49.37 -14.60 -11.68
CA ALA A 133 -48.58 -15.15 -12.80
C ALA A 133 -47.60 -14.10 -13.38
N SER A 134 -46.31 -14.37 -13.12
CA SER A 134 -45.08 -13.92 -13.78
C SER A 134 -45.18 -12.92 -14.95
N ASN A 135 -44.78 -11.68 -14.67
CA ASN A 135 -44.04 -10.89 -15.65
C ASN A 135 -42.64 -10.67 -15.08
N ALA A 136 -41.65 -11.27 -15.74
CA ALA A 136 -40.26 -11.24 -15.34
C ALA A 136 -39.70 -9.81 -15.52
N VAL A 137 -39.84 -8.99 -14.48
CA VAL A 137 -39.03 -7.78 -14.31
C VAL A 137 -37.87 -8.18 -13.43
N SER A 138 -36.78 -8.60 -14.08
CA SER A 138 -35.48 -8.75 -13.44
C SER A 138 -35.07 -7.39 -12.90
N HIS A 139 -35.38 -7.12 -11.63
CA HIS A 139 -34.70 -6.06 -10.90
C HIS A 139 -33.22 -6.45 -10.89
N PRO A 140 -32.31 -5.58 -11.39
CA PRO A 140 -30.90 -5.87 -11.27
C PRO A 140 -30.61 -6.00 -9.78
N ILE A 141 -30.11 -7.18 -9.38
CA ILE A 141 -29.50 -7.38 -8.07
C ILE A 141 -28.40 -6.33 -8.00
N LYS A 142 -28.65 -5.26 -7.24
CA LYS A 142 -27.61 -4.30 -6.91
C LYS A 142 -26.71 -5.08 -5.97
N ASN A 143 -25.53 -5.48 -6.45
CA ASN A 143 -24.46 -5.81 -5.52
C ASN A 143 -24.33 -4.58 -4.62
N ASP A 144 -24.51 -4.76 -3.30
CA ASP A 144 -24.28 -3.71 -2.30
C ASP A 144 -22.76 -3.49 -2.17
N GLU A 145 -22.17 -3.02 -3.26
CA GLU A 145 -20.79 -2.56 -3.26
C GLU A 145 -20.73 -1.25 -2.46
N PRO A 146 -19.81 -1.11 -1.50
CA PRO A 146 -19.79 0.05 -0.63
C PRO A 146 -19.62 1.36 -1.42
N HIS A 147 -20.55 2.29 -1.20
CA HIS A 147 -20.45 3.65 -1.76
C HIS A 147 -19.44 4.47 -0.94
N PHE A 148 -18.21 4.58 -1.46
CA PHE A 148 -17.19 5.38 -0.81
C PHE A 148 -17.47 6.88 -0.96
N TRP A 149 -17.61 7.58 0.17
CA TRP A 149 -17.66 9.04 0.22
C TRP A 149 -16.27 9.67 0.05
N ALA A 150 -15.21 8.97 0.46
CA ALA A 150 -13.81 9.38 0.27
C ALA A 150 -12.88 8.16 0.10
N LYS A 151 -11.79 8.34 -0.65
CA LYS A 151 -10.74 7.32 -0.91
C LYS A 151 -9.36 7.96 -0.89
N GLU A 152 -8.81 8.18 0.30
CA GLU A 152 -7.53 8.89 0.48
C GLU A 152 -6.37 7.96 0.80
N ARG A 153 -6.65 6.83 1.47
CA ARG A 153 -5.64 5.83 1.86
C ARG A 153 -4.96 5.22 0.63
N SER A 154 -3.63 5.12 0.67
CA SER A 154 -2.83 4.32 -0.26
C SER A 154 -2.99 2.84 0.05
N ILE A 155 -3.43 2.06 -0.95
CA ILE A 155 -3.70 0.61 -0.87
C ILE A 155 -3.22 -0.02 -2.17
N GLY A 156 -2.85 -1.29 -2.10
CA GLY A 156 -2.30 -2.07 -3.19
C GLY A 156 -0.84 -2.43 -2.95
N ASP A 157 -0.16 -2.76 -4.05
CA ASP A 157 1.26 -3.10 -4.02
C ASP A 157 2.09 -1.86 -3.66
N PHE A 158 3.21 -2.05 -2.97
CA PHE A 158 4.22 -1.02 -2.80
C PHE A 158 5.61 -1.58 -3.02
N GLN A 159 6.53 -0.69 -3.43
CA GLN A 159 7.94 -1.02 -3.53
C GLN A 159 8.78 0.22 -3.27
N ARG A 160 9.85 0.07 -2.48
CA ARG A 160 10.90 1.08 -2.34
C ARG A 160 12.28 0.44 -2.40
N THR A 161 13.21 1.12 -3.04
CA THR A 161 14.58 0.66 -3.23
C THR A 161 15.55 1.66 -2.63
N PHE A 162 16.55 1.16 -1.92
CA PHE A 162 17.60 1.95 -1.28
C PHE A 162 18.96 1.45 -1.75
N SER A 163 19.81 2.38 -2.18
CA SER A 163 21.19 2.09 -2.56
C SER A 163 22.15 2.72 -1.56
N PHE A 164 23.03 1.89 -1.00
CA PHE A 164 24.00 2.24 0.02
C PHE A 164 25.39 2.45 -0.58
N THR A 165 26.15 3.38 -0.03
CA THR A 165 27.50 3.71 -0.50
C THR A 165 28.52 2.63 -0.12
N ALA A 166 28.48 2.18 1.13
CA ALA A 166 29.29 1.06 1.63
C ALA A 166 28.57 -0.29 1.44
N ARG A 167 29.34 -1.38 1.31
CA ARG A 167 28.79 -2.73 1.33
C ARG A 167 28.12 -3.03 2.66
N VAL A 168 27.06 -3.83 2.62
CA VAL A 168 26.30 -4.22 3.78
C VAL A 168 26.47 -5.70 4.11
N ASP A 169 26.40 -6.02 5.39
CA ASP A 169 26.37 -7.39 5.89
C ASP A 169 24.91 -7.89 5.86
N GLN A 170 24.59 -8.68 4.83
CA GLN A 170 23.24 -9.15 4.54
C GLN A 170 22.74 -10.20 5.55
N ASP A 171 23.66 -10.95 6.17
CA ASP A 171 23.31 -12.04 7.07
C ASP A 171 22.83 -11.53 8.44
N ASN A 172 23.23 -10.32 8.82
CA ASN A 172 22.95 -9.71 10.12
C ASN A 172 21.91 -8.59 10.09
N VAL A 173 21.15 -8.48 9.00
CA VAL A 173 20.06 -7.50 8.86
C VAL A 173 18.91 -7.84 9.80
N ARG A 174 18.32 -6.82 10.43
CA ARG A 174 17.18 -6.97 11.34
C ARG A 174 16.08 -6.01 10.97
N ALA A 175 14.83 -6.47 11.06
CA ALA A 175 13.66 -5.66 10.79
C ALA A 175 12.60 -5.87 11.88
N SER A 176 11.79 -4.84 12.15
CA SER A 176 10.61 -4.94 12.99
C SER A 176 9.53 -3.98 12.53
N LEU A 177 8.28 -4.41 12.55
CA LEU A 177 7.11 -3.56 12.28
C LEU A 177 6.36 -3.31 13.59
N LYS A 178 6.24 -2.05 14.01
CA LYS A 178 5.48 -1.66 15.21
C LYS A 178 4.70 -0.39 14.94
N ASN A 179 3.42 -0.40 15.32
CA ASN A 179 2.53 0.76 15.16
C ASN A 179 2.50 1.34 13.73
N GLY A 180 2.57 0.47 12.72
CA GLY A 180 2.62 0.89 11.32
C GLY A 180 3.95 1.50 10.87
N VAL A 181 5.03 1.36 11.65
CA VAL A 181 6.38 1.80 11.25
C VAL A 181 7.31 0.60 11.14
N LEU A 182 7.92 0.44 9.96
CA LEU A 182 8.94 -0.57 9.68
C LEU A 182 10.32 0.01 9.96
N SER A 183 10.99 -0.50 10.99
CA SER A 183 12.38 -0.18 11.29
C SER A 183 13.30 -1.30 10.79
N VAL A 184 14.27 -0.94 9.94
CA VAL A 184 15.27 -1.87 9.37
C VAL A 184 16.67 -1.38 9.73
N ILE A 185 17.44 -2.26 10.37
CA ILE A 185 18.85 -2.05 10.68
C ILE A 185 19.68 -2.86 9.69
N VAL A 186 20.49 -2.17 8.91
CA VAL A 186 21.34 -2.76 7.87
C VAL A 186 22.81 -2.53 8.25
N PRO A 187 23.50 -3.52 8.84
CA PRO A 187 24.89 -3.36 9.25
C PRO A 187 25.82 -3.19 8.05
N LYS A 188 26.87 -2.37 8.21
CA LYS A 188 27.93 -2.24 7.22
C LYS A 188 28.87 -3.45 7.30
N GLU A 189 29.30 -3.96 6.16
CA GLU A 189 30.28 -5.05 6.10
C GLU A 189 31.64 -4.55 6.65
N ALA A 190 32.37 -5.43 7.33
CA ALA A 190 33.72 -5.11 7.77
C ALA A 190 34.63 -4.82 6.57
N ALA A 191 35.54 -3.85 6.70
CA ALA A 191 36.46 -3.51 5.63
C ALA A 191 37.27 -4.75 5.19
N PRO A 192 37.36 -5.04 3.88
CA PRO A 192 38.08 -6.22 3.41
C PRO A 192 39.54 -6.11 3.80
N THR A 193 40.09 -7.18 4.40
CA THR A 193 41.51 -7.23 4.70
C THR A 193 42.32 -7.28 3.39
N PRO A 194 43.36 -6.44 3.23
CA PRO A 194 44.10 -6.37 1.98
C PRO A 194 44.85 -7.68 1.73
N LYS A 195 44.52 -8.37 0.63
CA LYS A 195 45.21 -9.58 0.20
C LYS A 195 46.40 -9.22 -0.69
N LYS A 196 47.62 -9.61 -0.29
CA LYS A 196 48.82 -9.43 -1.13
C LYS A 196 48.87 -10.53 -2.19
N ILE A 197 48.75 -10.13 -3.46
CA ILE A 197 48.88 -11.04 -4.60
C ILE A 197 50.35 -11.06 -5.03
N ARG A 198 50.94 -12.24 -5.16
CA ARG A 198 52.27 -12.43 -5.76
C ARG A 198 52.09 -12.89 -7.20
N ILE A 199 52.79 -12.24 -8.13
CA ILE A 199 52.85 -12.67 -9.53
C ILE A 199 53.93 -13.77 -9.63
N LEU A 200 53.60 -14.89 -10.30
CA LEU A 200 54.50 -16.01 -10.58
C LEU A 200 55.03 -15.94 -12.02
#